data_AF-A0A6J7G296-F1
#
_entry.id   AF-A0A6J7G296-F1
#
_cell.length_a   1.000
_cell.length_b   1.000
_cell.length_c   1.000
_cell.angle_alpha   90.00
_cell.angle_beta   90.00
_cell.angle_gamma   90.00
#
_symmetry.space_group_name_H-M   'P 1'
#
loop_
_entity.id
_entity.type
_entity.pdbx_description
1 polymer ?
#
loop_
_entity_poly.entity_id
_entity_poly.type
_entity_poly.pdbx_seq_one_letter_code
_entity_poly.pdbx_strand_id
1 'polypeptide(L)'
;MLSASVWIVSPMLLHFEWARKAGFANVSPRWREFSYETCLDATNAMATASGYYPAWDALLKKRFENQISPTIPITIIFGDSDKTLPASTSQERSLVPSHARWLTFAQCGHAPMWDHPQLVVNEILATAGIAQ
;
A
#
# COMPACT_ATOMS: atom_id res chain seq x y z
N MET A 1 1.86 -16.55 1.28
CA MET A 1 0.90 -16.93 2.35
C MET A 1 1.55 -16.70 3.69
N LEU A 2 1.15 -15.66 4.43
CA LEU A 2 1.35 -15.68 5.89
C LEU A 2 0.40 -16.77 6.40
N SER A 3 0.95 -17.82 7.01
CA SER A 3 0.14 -18.95 7.45
C SER A 3 -0.85 -18.49 8.54
N ALA A 4 -1.98 -19.19 8.67
CA ALA A 4 -2.98 -18.94 9.71
C ALA A 4 -2.40 -19.01 11.15
N SER A 5 -1.13 -19.39 11.31
CA SER A 5 -0.40 -19.47 12.58
C SER A 5 0.56 -18.29 12.82
N VAL A 6 0.76 -17.39 11.85
CA VAL A 6 1.73 -16.29 12.00
C VAL A 6 1.33 -15.35 13.14
N TRP A 7 0.05 -15.05 13.32
CA TRP A 7 -0.43 -14.19 14.42
C TRP A 7 -0.10 -14.76 15.82
N ILE A 8 0.06 -16.08 15.95
CA ILE A 8 0.39 -16.74 17.24
C ILE A 8 1.83 -16.39 17.65
N VAL A 9 2.76 -16.40 16.70
CA VAL A 9 4.20 -16.20 16.95
C VAL A 9 4.65 -14.77 16.73
N SER A 10 3.85 -13.95 16.04
CA SER A 10 4.17 -12.55 15.72
C SER A 10 4.46 -11.68 16.94
N PRO A 11 3.71 -11.77 18.06
CA PRO A 11 4.02 -10.98 19.25
C PRO A 11 5.45 -11.20 19.76
N MET A 12 5.96 -12.43 19.66
CA MET A 12 7.34 -12.74 20.07
C MET A 12 8.36 -12.34 18.99
N LEU A 13 8.11 -12.73 17.73
CA LEU A 13 9.09 -12.57 16.65
C LEU A 13 9.30 -11.10 16.27
N LEU A 14 8.26 -10.27 16.30
CA LEU A 14 8.35 -8.88 15.88
C LEU A 14 9.15 -8.00 16.83
N HIS A 15 9.60 -8.50 17.98
CA HIS A 15 10.62 -7.83 18.79
C HIS A 15 12.01 -7.87 18.13
N PHE A 16 12.28 -8.84 17.26
CA PHE A 16 13.56 -8.95 16.55
C PHE A 16 13.57 -8.14 15.25
N GLU A 17 14.64 -7.35 15.04
CA GLU A 17 14.79 -6.53 13.83
C GLU A 17 14.79 -7.37 12.55
N TRP A 18 15.41 -8.55 12.55
CA TRP A 18 15.45 -9.42 11.37
C TRP A 18 14.05 -9.87 10.93
N ALA A 19 13.14 -10.09 11.88
CA ALA A 19 11.76 -10.48 11.60
C ALA A 19 10.98 -9.31 11.01
N ARG A 20 11.12 -8.11 11.61
CA ARG A 20 10.56 -6.87 11.04
C ARG A 20 11.12 -6.59 9.64
N LYS A 21 12.41 -6.80 9.41
CA LYS A 21 13.03 -6.65 8.10
C LYS A 21 12.39 -7.58 7.06
N ALA A 22 12.22 -8.86 7.40
CA ALA A 22 11.64 -9.85 6.50
C ALA A 22 10.19 -9.50 6.10
N GLY A 23 9.40 -8.96 7.03
CA GLY A 23 8.01 -8.57 6.76
C GLY A 23 7.86 -7.23 6.04
N PHE A 24 8.70 -6.23 6.35
CA PHE A 24 8.40 -4.83 6.03
C PHE A 24 9.41 -4.16 5.09
N ALA A 25 10.62 -4.69 4.90
CA ALA A 25 11.66 -4.00 4.11
C ALA A 25 11.38 -3.90 2.60
N ASN A 26 10.48 -4.72 2.07
CA ASN A 26 9.99 -4.58 0.70
C ASN A 26 8.72 -3.72 0.60
N VAL A 27 8.05 -3.45 1.72
CA VAL A 27 6.85 -2.62 1.79
C VAL A 27 7.22 -1.15 1.95
N SER A 28 8.27 -0.83 2.71
CA SER A 28 8.68 0.54 2.98
C SER A 28 10.22 0.64 3.11
N PRO A 29 10.84 1.68 2.54
CA PRO A 29 12.25 1.99 2.80
C PRO A 29 12.48 2.47 4.25
N ARG A 30 11.43 2.92 4.93
CA ARG A 30 11.42 3.44 6.31
C ARG A 30 11.02 2.39 7.34
N TRP A 31 10.99 1.10 6.98
CA TRP A 31 10.51 0.01 7.86
C TRP A 31 11.17 -0.04 9.25
N ARG A 32 12.37 0.53 9.43
CA ARG A 32 13.04 0.63 10.73
C ARG A 32 12.40 1.63 11.69
N GLU A 33 11.66 2.60 11.15
CA GLU A 33 10.93 3.61 11.91
C GLU A 33 9.58 3.08 12.42
N PHE A 34 9.13 1.91 11.94
CA PHE A 34 7.86 1.33 12.37
C PHE A 34 7.94 0.83 13.81
N SER A 35 6.92 1.18 14.58
CA SER A 35 6.77 0.68 15.95
C SER A 35 6.45 -0.82 15.94
N TYR A 36 6.72 -1.47 17.06
CA TYR A 36 6.33 -2.88 17.25
C TYR A 36 4.83 -3.06 17.06
N GLU A 37 4.02 -2.15 17.61
CA GLU A 37 2.56 -2.14 17.54
C GLU A 37 2.09 -2.04 16.08
N THR A 38 2.67 -1.11 15.30
CA THR A 38 2.35 -0.98 13.87
C THR A 38 2.65 -2.27 13.11
N CYS A 39 3.81 -2.88 13.37
CA CYS A 39 4.17 -4.15 12.74
C CYS A 39 3.23 -5.29 13.16
N LEU A 40 2.85 -5.36 14.44
CA LEU A 40 1.98 -6.40 14.97
C LEU A 40 0.56 -6.27 14.42
N ASP A 41 0.00 -5.07 14.43
CA ASP A 41 -1.34 -4.79 13.94
C ASP A 41 -1.43 -5.07 12.44
N ALA A 42 -0.45 -4.64 11.65
CA ALA A 42 -0.40 -4.95 10.22
C ALA A 42 -0.31 -6.46 9.96
N THR A 43 0.50 -7.17 10.74
CA THR A 43 0.65 -8.62 10.60
C THR A 43 -0.64 -9.35 10.96
N ASN A 44 -1.30 -8.95 12.05
CA ASN A 44 -2.56 -9.53 12.50
C ASN A 44 -3.71 -9.23 11.53
N ALA A 45 -3.81 -8.00 11.04
CA ALA A 45 -4.79 -7.61 10.04
C ALA A 45 -4.64 -8.45 8.77
N MET A 46 -3.41 -8.62 8.26
CA MET A 46 -3.16 -9.45 7.08
C MET A 46 -3.45 -10.94 7.34
N ALA A 47 -3.05 -11.46 8.50
CA ALA A 47 -3.27 -12.87 8.86
C ALA A 47 -4.76 -13.23 9.02
N THR A 48 -5.61 -12.26 9.36
CA THR A 48 -7.04 -12.46 9.63
C THR A 48 -7.96 -11.92 8.52
N ALA A 49 -7.39 -11.34 7.46
CA ALA A 49 -8.14 -10.81 6.33
C ALA A 49 -8.75 -11.92 5.45
N SER A 50 -9.90 -12.45 5.86
CA SER A 50 -10.63 -13.52 5.16
C SER A 50 -10.98 -13.15 3.71
N GLY A 51 -11.15 -11.87 3.41
CA GLY A 51 -11.43 -11.36 2.06
C GLY A 51 -10.20 -11.24 1.15
N TYR A 52 -8.97 -11.36 1.66
CA TYR A 52 -7.76 -11.09 0.88
C TYR A 52 -7.61 -12.04 -0.31
N TYR A 53 -7.59 -13.35 -0.07
CA TYR A 53 -7.41 -14.33 -1.15
C TYR A 53 -8.59 -14.37 -2.12
N PRO A 54 -9.86 -14.35 -1.66
CA PRO A 54 -10.99 -14.24 -2.58
C PRO A 54 -10.91 -13.00 -3.50
N ALA A 55 -10.54 -11.83 -2.96
CA ALA A 55 -10.38 -10.63 -3.76
C ALA A 55 -9.19 -10.73 -4.73
N TRP A 56 -8.06 -11.25 -4.26
CA TRP A 56 -6.88 -11.51 -5.08
C TRP A 56 -7.21 -12.43 -6.26
N ASP A 57 -7.83 -13.58 -6.00
CA ASP A 57 -8.18 -14.56 -7.01
C ASP A 57 -9.20 -14.03 -8.01
N ALA A 58 -10.18 -13.24 -7.54
CA ALA A 58 -11.16 -12.60 -8.40
C ALA A 58 -10.55 -11.54 -9.34
N LEU A 59 -9.46 -10.88 -8.91
CA LEU A 59 -8.81 -9.80 -9.65
C LEU A 59 -7.57 -10.27 -10.45
N LEU A 60 -7.09 -11.49 -10.22
CA LEU A 60 -5.97 -12.06 -10.96
C LEU A 60 -6.22 -11.99 -12.47
N LYS A 61 -5.25 -11.42 -13.20
CA LYS A 61 -5.27 -11.23 -14.66
C LYS A 61 -6.37 -10.30 -15.19
N LYS A 62 -7.13 -9.63 -14.32
CA LYS A 62 -8.08 -8.58 -14.74
C LYS A 62 -7.37 -7.23 -14.81
N ARG A 63 -7.89 -6.37 -15.70
CA ARG A 63 -7.50 -4.96 -15.80
C ARG A 63 -8.72 -4.09 -15.54
N PHE A 64 -8.47 -2.84 -15.17
CA PHE A 64 -9.52 -1.84 -15.12
C PHE A 64 -9.88 -1.46 -16.57
N GLU A 65 -11.12 -1.73 -16.97
CA GLU A 65 -11.60 -1.53 -18.36
C GLU A 65 -12.75 -0.50 -18.44
N ASN A 66 -13.18 0.04 -17.30
CA ASN A 66 -14.28 0.98 -17.23
C ASN A 66 -13.82 2.43 -17.46
N GLN A 67 -14.76 3.28 -17.86
CA GLN A 67 -14.54 4.73 -17.92
C GLN A 67 -15.07 5.37 -16.63
N ILE A 68 -14.31 6.33 -16.09
CA ILE A 68 -14.75 7.17 -14.98
C ILE A 68 -15.00 8.58 -15.52
N SER A 69 -16.11 9.20 -15.13
CA SER A 69 -16.44 10.57 -15.54
C SER A 69 -15.29 11.54 -15.21
N PRO A 70 -14.92 12.46 -16.12
CA PRO A 70 -13.95 13.52 -15.83
C PRO A 70 -14.34 14.43 -14.66
N THR A 71 -15.61 14.45 -14.27
CA THR A 71 -16.10 15.22 -13.11
C THR A 71 -15.74 14.58 -11.76
N ILE A 72 -15.29 13.32 -11.74
CA ILE A 72 -14.87 12.63 -10.53
C ILE A 72 -13.34 12.78 -10.42
N PRO A 73 -12.83 13.55 -9.44
CA PRO A 73 -11.39 13.72 -9.27
C PRO A 73 -10.73 12.41 -8.83
N ILE A 74 -9.58 12.11 -9.42
CA ILE A 74 -8.82 10.89 -9.15
C ILE A 74 -7.35 11.29 -8.94
N THR A 75 -6.77 10.80 -7.86
CA THR A 75 -5.34 10.88 -7.60
C THR A 75 -4.80 9.48 -7.37
N ILE A 76 -3.72 9.15 -8.07
CA ILE A 76 -2.99 7.89 -7.93
C ILE A 76 -1.59 8.22 -7.42
N ILE A 77 -1.21 7.57 -6.32
CA ILE A 77 0.05 7.80 -5.63
C ILE A 77 0.84 6.50 -5.63
N PHE A 78 2.05 6.54 -6.17
CA PHE A 78 3.04 5.48 -6.02
C PHE A 78 4.23 5.98 -5.20
N GLY A 79 4.93 5.06 -4.55
CA GLY A 79 6.24 5.33 -4.00
C GLY A 79 7.35 5.04 -5.02
N ASP A 80 8.42 5.83 -5.00
CA ASP A 80 9.61 5.62 -5.84
C ASP A 80 10.38 4.32 -5.53
N SER A 81 10.11 3.74 -4.36
CA SER A 81 10.76 2.55 -3.83
C SER A 81 9.78 1.37 -3.68
N ASP A 82 8.61 1.43 -4.33
CA ASP A 82 7.62 0.35 -4.29
C ASP A 82 8.13 -0.91 -5.02
N LYS A 83 8.31 -1.98 -4.26
CA LYS A 83 8.72 -3.30 -4.77
C LYS A 83 7.56 -4.29 -4.92
N THR A 84 6.38 -3.94 -4.40
CA THR A 84 5.16 -4.75 -4.52
C THR A 84 4.45 -4.47 -5.84
N LEU A 85 4.43 -3.20 -6.28
CA LEU A 85 3.92 -2.76 -7.59
C LEU A 85 5.02 -1.99 -8.35
N PRO A 86 6.05 -2.68 -8.88
CA PRO A 86 7.17 -2.02 -9.53
C PRO A 86 6.76 -1.17 -10.73
N ALA A 87 7.41 -0.01 -10.89
CA ALA A 87 7.12 0.95 -11.95
C ALA A 87 7.17 0.33 -13.36
N SER A 88 8.12 -0.57 -13.60
CA SER A 88 8.33 -1.20 -14.90
C SER A 88 7.23 -2.18 -15.33
N THR A 89 6.43 -2.69 -14.39
CA THR A 89 5.49 -3.80 -14.66
C THR A 89 4.05 -3.52 -14.24
N SER A 90 3.84 -2.61 -13.29
CA SER A 90 2.56 -2.47 -12.59
C SER A 90 1.97 -1.05 -12.64
N GLN A 91 2.73 -0.08 -13.16
CA GLN A 91 2.39 1.35 -13.13
C GLN A 91 2.05 1.88 -14.54
N GLU A 92 1.14 1.20 -15.23
CA GLU A 92 0.77 1.51 -16.60
C GLU A 92 -0.27 2.65 -16.68
N ARG A 93 0.19 3.88 -16.94
CA ARG A 93 -0.67 5.09 -16.94
C ARG A 93 -1.78 5.07 -18.01
N SER A 94 -1.65 4.28 -19.09
CA SER A 94 -2.71 4.12 -20.10
C SER A 94 -3.93 3.36 -19.59
N LEU A 95 -3.84 2.64 -18.47
CA LEU A 95 -4.95 1.86 -17.91
C LEU A 95 -5.85 2.64 -16.95
N VAL A 96 -5.49 3.89 -16.64
CA VAL A 96 -6.22 4.73 -15.70
C VAL A 96 -6.88 5.90 -16.44
N PRO A 97 -7.93 6.53 -15.88
CA PRO A 97 -8.57 7.67 -16.53
C PRO A 97 -7.56 8.78 -16.85
N SER A 98 -7.67 9.37 -18.04
CA SER A 98 -6.69 10.35 -18.55
C SER A 98 -6.62 11.62 -17.70
N HIS A 99 -7.69 11.96 -16.99
CA HIS A 99 -7.77 13.09 -16.07
C HIS A 99 -7.22 12.77 -14.67
N ALA A 100 -6.80 11.53 -14.41
CA ALA A 100 -6.21 11.17 -13.13
C ALA A 100 -4.87 11.89 -12.92
N ARG A 101 -4.72 12.50 -11.74
CA ARG A 101 -3.44 13.04 -11.30
C ARG A 101 -2.56 11.90 -10.84
N TRP A 102 -1.33 11.90 -11.32
CA TRP A 102 -0.36 10.84 -11.07
C TRP A 102 0.81 11.40 -10.28
N LEU A 103 1.04 10.88 -9.08
CA LEU A 103 2.09 11.34 -8.17
C LEU A 103 3.04 10.19 -7.86
N THR A 104 4.31 10.56 -7.69
CA THR A 104 5.34 9.66 -7.18
C THR A 104 6.00 10.31 -5.96
N PHE A 105 5.88 9.67 -4.80
CA PHE A 105 6.47 10.16 -3.56
C PHE A 105 7.90 9.66 -3.44
N ALA A 106 8.81 10.58 -3.11
CA ALA A 106 10.21 10.25 -2.86
C ALA A 106 10.36 9.51 -1.52
N GLN A 107 11.32 8.59 -1.45
CA GLN A 107 11.58 7.79 -0.23
C GLN A 107 10.33 7.10 0.31
N CYS A 108 9.52 6.55 -0.60
CA CYS A 108 8.23 5.96 -0.29
C CYS A 108 8.14 4.57 -0.94
N GLY A 109 7.68 3.60 -0.17
CA GLY A 109 7.44 2.24 -0.66
C GLY A 109 6.00 2.05 -1.11
N HIS A 110 5.53 0.82 -0.95
CA HIS A 110 4.20 0.37 -1.31
C HIS A 110 3.07 0.97 -0.47
N ALA A 111 3.38 1.42 0.75
CA ALA A 111 2.39 1.98 1.67
C ALA A 111 2.66 3.48 1.93
N PRO A 112 2.28 4.39 1.03
CA PRO A 112 2.46 5.83 1.22
C PRO A 112 1.89 6.36 2.53
N MET A 113 0.80 5.78 3.02
CA MET A 113 0.17 6.17 4.29
C MET A 113 1.02 5.83 5.52
N TRP A 114 2.00 4.93 5.40
CA TRP A 114 2.97 4.65 6.46
C TRP A 114 4.20 5.54 6.35
N ASP A 115 4.66 5.82 5.12
CA ASP A 115 5.90 6.57 4.90
C ASP A 115 5.72 8.09 4.98
N HIS A 116 4.59 8.60 4.49
CA HIS A 116 4.28 10.04 4.41
C HIS A 116 2.82 10.32 4.78
N PRO A 117 2.38 10.01 6.02
CA PRO A 117 0.97 10.09 6.41
C PRO A 117 0.37 11.48 6.18
N GLN A 118 1.11 12.55 6.48
CA GLN A 118 0.62 13.93 6.29
C GLN A 118 0.47 14.29 4.81
N LEU A 119 1.42 13.87 3.95
CA LEU A 119 1.28 14.10 2.52
C LEU A 119 0.08 13.34 1.95
N VAL A 120 -0.12 12.09 2.35
CA VAL A 120 -1.30 11.32 1.92
C VAL A 120 -2.60 11.99 2.36
N VAL A 121 -2.69 12.47 3.61
CA VAL A 121 -3.87 13.22 4.09
C VAL A 121 -4.11 14.47 3.24
N ASN A 122 -3.06 15.24 2.96
CA ASN A 122 -3.17 16.43 2.12
C ASN A 122 -3.70 16.09 0.72
N GLU A 123 -3.20 15.01 0.11
CA GLU A 123 -3.65 14.57 -1.20
C GLU A 123 -5.09 14.04 -1.20
N ILE A 124 -5.53 13.37 -0.13
CA ILE A 124 -6.92 12.95 0.05
C ILE A 124 -7.83 14.18 0.13
N LEU A 125 -7.49 15.16 0.98
CA LEU A 125 -8.28 16.38 1.15
C LEU A 125 -8.37 17.18 -0.16
N ALA A 126 -7.23 17.37 -0.84
CA ALA A 126 -7.16 18.05 -2.12
C ALA A 126 -8.00 17.33 -3.20
N THR A 127 -7.93 16.00 -3.27
CA THR A 127 -8.71 15.21 -4.23
C THR A 127 -10.21 15.28 -3.93
N ALA A 128 -10.59 15.31 -2.66
CA ALA A 128 -11.98 15.45 -2.22
C ALA A 128 -12.54 16.87 -2.39
N GLY A 129 -11.72 17.84 -2.82
CA GLY A 129 -12.12 19.24 -2.95
C GLY A 129 -12.33 19.95 -1.61
N ILE A 130 -11.77 19.40 -0.52
CA ILE A 130 -11.80 20.02 0.80
C ILE A 130 -10.64 21.02 0.83
N ALA A 131 -10.97 22.31 0.80
CA ALA A 131 -9.97 23.37 0.92
C ALA A 131 -9.21 23.22 2.25
N GLN A 132 -7.87 23.34 2.19
CA GLN A 132 -7.02 23.45 3.37
C GLN A 132 -7.01 24.88 3.90
#